data_AF-A0A2P6W7F6-F1
#
_entry.id   AF-A0A2P6W7F6-F1
#
_cell.length_a   1.000
_cell.length_b   1.000
_cell.length_c   1.000
_cell.angle_alpha   90.00
_cell.angle_beta   90.00
_cell.angle_gamma   90.00
#
_symmetry.space_group_name_H-M   'P 1'
#
loop_
_entity.id
_entity.type
_entity.pdbx_description
1 polymer ?
#
loop_
_entity_poly.entity_id
_entity_poly.type
_entity_poly.pdbx_seq_one_letter_code
_entity_poly.pdbx_strand_id
1 'polypeptide(L)'
;MKEKDWKEKLSEEEYKVLREKETETRGTGKYLDQKEDGTYYCKACGQETVKFQEDDRHGMDRTEVVCSNCDSHLGHVFNDGPEPTGKRYCINSIALDFKEG
;
A
#
# COMPACT_ATOMS: atom_id res chain seq x y z
N MET A 1 -4.20 0.79 -17.86
CA MET A 1 -3.66 -0.56 -18.18
C MET A 1 -4.74 -1.60 -17.91
N LYS A 2 -4.76 -2.70 -18.65
CA LYS A 2 -5.74 -3.79 -18.43
C LYS A 2 -5.25 -4.73 -17.34
N GLU A 3 -6.14 -5.46 -16.66
CA GLU A 3 -5.79 -6.38 -15.56
C GLU A 3 -4.80 -7.47 -15.98
N LYS A 4 -4.91 -7.96 -17.22
CA LYS A 4 -4.00 -8.94 -17.79
C LYS A 4 -2.55 -8.46 -17.79
N ASP A 5 -2.32 -7.16 -17.99
CA ASP A 5 -0.99 -6.56 -18.03
C ASP A 5 -0.29 -6.59 -16.66
N TRP A 6 -1.05 -6.72 -15.57
CA TRP A 6 -0.49 -6.74 -14.21
C TRP A 6 -0.08 -8.13 -13.77
N LYS A 7 -0.82 -9.18 -14.16
CA LYS A 7 -0.44 -10.58 -13.89
C LYS A 7 0.88 -10.98 -14.54
N GLU A 8 1.28 -10.28 -15.61
CA GLU A 8 2.56 -10.50 -16.29
C GLU A 8 3.71 -9.67 -15.69
N LYS A 9 3.40 -8.55 -15.00
CA LYS A 9 4.40 -7.61 -14.47
C LYS A 9 4.68 -7.77 -12.98
N LEU A 10 3.71 -8.28 -12.22
CA LEU A 10 3.78 -8.45 -10.79
C LEU A 10 4.03 -9.91 -10.45
N SER A 11 4.73 -10.17 -9.35
CA SER A 11 4.73 -11.49 -8.72
C SER A 11 3.31 -11.86 -8.26
N GLU A 12 3.08 -13.15 -7.99
CA GLU A 12 1.78 -13.60 -7.50
C GLU A 12 1.38 -12.89 -6.18
N GLU A 13 2.32 -12.73 -5.26
CA GLU A 13 2.10 -12.05 -3.98
C GLU A 13 1.87 -10.54 -4.16
N GLU A 14 2.65 -9.90 -5.03
CA GLU A 14 2.47 -8.49 -5.38
C GLU A 14 1.08 -8.28 -6.00
N TYR A 15 0.65 -9.15 -6.91
CA TYR A 15 -0.67 -9.08 -7.51
C TYR A 15 -1.78 -9.23 -6.47
N LYS A 16 -1.68 -10.23 -5.58
CA LYS A 16 -2.65 -10.45 -4.50
C LYS A 16 -2.82 -9.22 -3.61
N VAL A 17 -1.71 -8.60 -3.20
CA VAL A 17 -1.78 -7.38 -2.37
C VAL A 17 -2.27 -6.19 -3.19
N LEU A 18 -1.64 -5.87 -4.32
CA LEU A 18 -1.90 -4.64 -5.09
C LEU A 18 -3.24 -4.65 -5.83
N ARG A 19 -3.81 -5.83 -6.13
CA ARG A 19 -5.04 -5.97 -6.95
C ARG A 19 -6.17 -6.69 -6.23
N GLU A 20 -5.86 -7.74 -5.47
CA GLU A 20 -6.87 -8.50 -4.72
C GLU A 20 -7.05 -7.97 -3.29
N LYS A 21 -6.26 -6.96 -2.90
CA LYS A 21 -6.34 -6.25 -1.63
C LYS A 21 -6.06 -7.17 -0.43
N GLU A 22 -5.22 -8.19 -0.64
CA GLU A 22 -4.65 -8.99 0.44
C GLU A 22 -3.71 -8.14 1.30
N THR A 23 -3.41 -8.63 2.50
CA THR A 23 -2.49 -7.97 3.45
C THR A 23 -1.32 -8.90 3.72
N GLU A 24 -0.11 -8.36 3.68
CA GLU A 24 1.10 -9.13 3.99
C GLU A 24 1.09 -9.62 5.44
N THR A 25 1.82 -10.71 5.72
CA THR A 25 1.88 -11.23 7.08
C THR A 25 2.52 -10.20 8.00
N ARG A 26 1.90 -9.98 9.17
CA ARG A 26 2.41 -9.02 10.14
C ARG A 26 3.85 -9.38 10.52
N GLY A 27 4.74 -8.39 10.42
CA GLY A 27 6.14 -8.53 10.83
C GLY A 27 7.07 -9.10 9.76
N THR A 28 6.58 -9.36 8.54
CA THR A 28 7.41 -9.91 7.44
C THR A 28 7.74 -8.89 6.35
N GLY A 29 7.23 -7.66 6.46
CA GLY A 29 7.43 -6.61 5.45
C GLY A 29 8.91 -6.23 5.32
N LYS A 30 9.41 -6.19 4.08
CA LYS A 30 10.81 -5.85 3.76
C LYS A 30 11.24 -4.50 4.35
N TYR A 31 10.35 -3.52 4.39
CA TYR A 31 10.61 -2.16 4.89
C TYR A 31 10.17 -1.93 6.34
N LEU A 32 9.89 -2.99 7.10
CA LEU A 32 9.40 -2.86 8.49
C LEU A 32 10.36 -2.06 9.38
N ASP A 33 11.66 -2.30 9.25
CA ASP A 33 12.72 -1.66 10.04
C ASP A 33 13.54 -0.65 9.22
N GLN A 34 13.04 -0.24 8.04
CA GLN A 34 13.72 0.75 7.22
C GLN A 34 13.65 2.13 7.89
N LYS A 35 14.82 2.75 8.10
CA LYS A 35 14.98 4.04 8.78
C LYS A 35 15.78 5.05 7.96
N GLU A 36 16.32 4.65 6.81
CA GLU A 36 17.04 5.53 5.91
C GLU A 36 16.11 6.53 5.22
N ASP A 37 16.63 7.72 4.95
CA ASP A 37 15.93 8.76 4.21
C ASP A 37 15.78 8.36 2.73
N GLY A 38 14.60 8.60 2.17
CA GLY A 38 14.31 8.27 0.79
C GLY A 38 12.83 8.42 0.45
N THR A 39 12.47 7.95 -0.74
CA THR A 39 11.10 8.07 -1.27
C THR A 39 10.52 6.69 -1.58
N TYR A 40 9.27 6.48 -1.19
CA TYR A 40 8.50 5.30 -1.53
C TYR A 40 7.63 5.54 -2.76
N TYR A 41 7.61 4.55 -3.66
CA TYR A 41 6.84 4.54 -4.90
C TYR A 41 5.91 3.35 -4.92
N CYS A 42 4.75 3.49 -5.55
CA CYS A 42 3.87 2.36 -5.79
C CYS A 42 4.60 1.28 -6.60
N LYS A 43 4.66 0.05 -6.08
CA LYS A 43 5.32 -1.09 -6.72
C LYS A 43 4.80 -1.38 -8.13
N ALA A 44 3.51 -1.14 -8.37
CA ALA A 44 2.89 -1.38 -9.67
C ALA A 44 3.29 -0.34 -10.73
N CYS A 45 3.13 0.96 -10.45
CA CYS A 45 3.28 1.99 -11.50
C CYS A 45 4.39 3.01 -11.26
N GLY A 46 5.15 2.89 -10.17
CA GLY A 46 6.28 3.77 -9.87
C GLY A 46 5.91 5.22 -9.51
N GLN A 47 4.66 5.48 -9.13
CA GLN A 47 4.18 6.82 -8.74
C GLN A 47 4.14 6.98 -7.22
N GLU A 48 4.35 8.19 -6.72
CA GLU A 48 4.41 8.51 -5.29
C GLU A 48 3.06 8.97 -4.69
N THR A 49 2.09 9.31 -5.54
CA THR A 49 0.82 9.91 -5.09
C THR A 49 -0.21 8.87 -4.64
N VAL A 50 -0.89 9.16 -3.53
CA VAL A 50 -1.94 8.31 -2.94
C VAL A 50 -3.29 9.03 -2.83
N LYS A 51 -4.38 8.27 -2.78
CA LYS A 51 -5.73 8.74 -2.46
C LYS A 51 -6.42 7.79 -1.49
N PHE A 52 -7.47 8.29 -0.85
CA PHE A 52 -8.24 7.56 0.15
C PHE A 52 -9.56 7.07 -0.44
N GLN A 53 -9.96 5.85 -0.09
CA GLN A 53 -11.24 5.25 -0.46
C GLN A 53 -11.91 4.68 0.79
N GLU A 54 -13.23 4.79 0.87
CA GLU A 54 -14.01 4.13 1.92
C GLU A 54 -14.00 2.61 1.69
N ASP A 55 -13.79 1.84 2.75
CA ASP A 55 -13.77 0.38 2.73
C ASP A 55 -14.62 -0.15 3.90
N ASP A 56 -15.84 -0.58 3.58
CA ASP A 56 -16.85 -1.12 4.50
C ASP A 56 -16.82 -2.66 4.58
N ARG A 57 -15.84 -3.29 3.90
CA ARG A 57 -15.69 -4.75 3.89
C ARG A 57 -15.50 -5.31 5.30
N HIS A 58 -16.05 -6.50 5.51
CA HIS A 58 -16.08 -7.19 6.81
C HIS A 58 -16.84 -6.44 7.91
N GLY A 59 -17.70 -5.47 7.56
CA GLY A 59 -18.51 -4.72 8.52
C GLY A 59 -17.68 -3.79 9.41
N MET A 60 -16.51 -3.37 8.92
CA MET A 60 -15.63 -2.41 9.59
C MET A 60 -15.55 -1.14 8.75
N ASP A 61 -15.76 0.03 9.36
CA ASP A 61 -15.52 1.31 8.72
C ASP A 61 -14.01 1.58 8.65
N ARG A 62 -13.40 1.29 7.50
CA ARG A 62 -11.97 1.53 7.27
C ARG A 62 -11.79 2.52 6.13
N THR A 63 -10.65 3.19 6.12
CA THR A 63 -10.23 4.03 5.00
C THR A 63 -9.04 3.37 4.32
N GLU A 64 -9.26 2.87 3.11
CA GLU A 64 -8.24 2.26 2.27
C GLU A 64 -7.35 3.35 1.65
N VAL A 65 -6.05 3.09 1.63
CA VAL A 65 -5.04 3.91 0.94
C VAL A 65 -4.68 3.21 -0.36
N VAL A 66 -4.92 3.88 -1.49
CA VAL A 66 -4.62 3.36 -2.83
C VAL A 66 -3.73 4.31 -3.62
N CYS A 67 -3.03 3.80 -4.63
CA CYS A 67 -2.30 4.64 -5.56
C CYS A 67 -3.25 5.50 -6.40
N SER A 68 -3.03 6.82 -6.44
CA SER A 68 -3.88 7.74 -7.21
C SER A 68 -3.85 7.49 -8.73
N ASN A 69 -2.77 6.89 -9.24
CA ASN A 69 -2.55 6.71 -10.66
C ASN A 69 -3.04 5.35 -11.21
N CYS A 70 -2.91 4.27 -10.44
CA CYS A 70 -3.21 2.93 -10.92
C CYS A 70 -4.22 2.15 -10.07
N ASP A 71 -4.78 2.79 -9.04
CA ASP A 71 -5.75 2.24 -8.09
C ASP A 71 -5.27 0.99 -7.33
N SER A 72 -3.96 0.74 -7.31
CA SER A 72 -3.41 -0.38 -6.55
C SER A 72 -3.59 -0.17 -5.06
N HIS A 73 -4.00 -1.23 -4.37
CA HIS A 73 -4.09 -1.25 -2.92
C HIS A 73 -2.71 -1.13 -2.29
N LEU A 74 -2.58 -0.20 -1.35
CA LEU A 74 -1.35 0.01 -0.58
C LEU A 74 -1.54 -0.45 0.87
N GLY A 75 -2.68 -0.10 1.47
CA GLY A 75 -3.01 -0.49 2.84
C GLY A 75 -4.20 0.30 3.36
N HIS A 76 -4.18 0.66 4.65
CA HIS A 76 -5.26 1.38 5.32
C HIS A 76 -4.73 2.48 6.24
N VAL A 77 -5.56 3.48 6.50
CA VAL A 77 -5.32 4.51 7.52
C VAL A 77 -6.28 4.34 8.69
N PHE A 78 -5.74 4.47 9.91
CA PHE A 78 -6.45 4.32 11.17
C PHE A 78 -6.34 5.60 12.01
N ASN A 79 -7.28 5.80 12.93
CA ASN A 79 -7.34 6.99 13.81
C ASN A 79 -6.64 6.78 15.17
N ASP A 80 -5.73 5.82 15.25
CA ASP A 80 -4.97 5.42 16.45
C ASP A 80 -3.48 5.77 16.34
N GLY A 81 -3.16 6.76 15.50
CA GLY A 81 -1.79 7.23 15.31
C GLY A 81 -1.34 8.24 16.36
N PRO A 82 -0.04 8.58 16.36
CA PRO A 82 0.49 9.64 17.22
C PRO A 82 0.01 11.03 16.78
N GLU A 83 0.07 11.98 17.71
CA GLU A 83 -0.06 13.41 17.43
C GLU A 83 1.05 13.88 16.45
N PRO A 84 0.81 14.92 15.62
CA PRO A 84 -0.35 15.83 15.64
C PRO A 84 -1.53 15.38 14.77
N THR A 85 -1.33 14.35 13.93
CA THR A 85 -2.37 13.93 12.98
C THR A 85 -3.37 12.97 13.60
N GLY A 86 -2.94 12.20 14.61
CA GLY A 86 -3.71 11.09 15.16
C GLY A 86 -3.92 9.95 14.15
N LYS A 87 -3.24 9.99 13.00
CA LYS A 87 -3.42 9.01 11.91
C LYS A 87 -2.25 8.04 11.84
N ARG A 88 -2.57 6.75 11.76
CA ARG A 88 -1.60 5.68 11.51
C ARG A 88 -1.82 5.11 10.12
N TYR A 89 -0.82 5.25 9.26
CA TYR A 89 -0.81 4.69 7.91
C TYR A 89 -0.17 3.31 7.97
N CYS A 90 -0.97 2.27 7.78
CA CYS A 90 -0.51 0.88 7.77
C CYS A 90 -0.45 0.42 6.32
N ILE A 91 0.75 0.46 5.74
CA ILE A 91 0.98 0.20 4.32
C ILE A 91 1.78 -1.09 4.18
N ASN A 92 1.39 -1.95 3.24
CA ASN A 92 2.11 -3.17 2.94
C ASN A 92 3.45 -2.83 2.28
N SER A 93 4.53 -3.39 2.80
CA SER A 93 5.87 -3.23 2.21
C SER A 93 5.93 -3.76 0.79
N ILE A 94 5.26 -4.88 0.49
CA ILE A 94 5.23 -5.46 -0.86
C ILE A 94 4.51 -4.56 -1.89
N ALA A 95 3.70 -3.62 -1.43
CA ALA A 95 3.02 -2.67 -2.29
C ALA A 95 3.90 -1.47 -2.70
N LEU A 96 5.12 -1.38 -2.15
CA LEU A 96 6.03 -0.25 -2.31
C LEU A 96 7.39 -0.66 -2.90
N ASP A 97 8.00 0.25 -3.62
CA ASP A 97 9.44 0.30 -3.89
C ASP A 97 10.05 1.49 -3.17
N PHE A 98 11.29 1.35 -2.70
CA PHE A 98 12.01 2.41 -2.00
C PHE A 98 13.22 2.84 -2.83
N LYS A 99 13.47 4.15 -2.89
CA LYS A 99 14.73 4.72 -3.41
C LYS A 99 15.35 5.61 -2.36
N GLU A 100 16.62 5.36 -2.07
CA GLU A 100 17.46 6.18 -1.20
C GLU A 100 17.59 7.61 -1.74
N GLY A 101 17.65 8.58 -0.83
CA GLY A 101 17.77 10.01 -1.10
C GLY A 101 19.20 10.54 -1.10
#